data_AF-A0A1F2Y1M5-F1
#
_entry.id   AF-A0A1F2Y1M5-F1
#
_cell.length_a   1.000
_cell.length_b   1.000
_cell.length_c   1.000
_cell.angle_alpha   90.00
_cell.angle_beta   90.00
_cell.angle_gamma   90.00
#
_symmetry.space_group_name_H-M   'P 1'
#
loop_
_entity.id
_entity.type
_entity.pdbx_description
1 polymer ?
#
loop_
_entity_poly.entity_id
_entity_poly.type
_entity_poly.pdbx_seq_one_letter_code
_entity_poly.pdbx_strand_id
1 'polypeptide(L)'
;MGGPGSPVHILQWRATWQRDIDSGGNTGVDQIYPEVVHDVMPDDILPAKAAQLYWVGREAGNPLSQNVRTSPIEEVVAEGFGSVTHLATPTAVGHGNNEDGRWRVVIAVPSARKGVGEPLAPGTTWPISFAVWLGSEENRGGRKHIANWQTLVLEAKA
;
A
#
# COMPACT_ATOMS: atom_id res chain seq x y z
N MET A 1 7.87 14.11 4.87
CA MET A 1 8.13 12.69 4.61
C MET A 1 9.64 12.48 4.69
N GLY A 2 10.21 12.69 5.88
CA GLY A 2 11.66 12.68 6.08
C GLY A 2 12.40 13.84 5.40
N GLY A 3 13.71 13.74 5.42
CA GLY A 3 14.68 14.57 4.71
C GLY A 3 16.02 13.82 4.60
N PRO A 4 17.02 14.39 3.91
CA PRO A 4 18.33 13.75 3.76
C PRO A 4 18.92 13.32 5.11
N GLY A 5 19.28 12.04 5.25
CA GLY A 5 19.81 11.47 6.51
C GLY A 5 18.78 11.34 7.64
N SER A 6 17.50 11.54 7.36
CA SER A 6 16.38 11.37 8.28
C SER A 6 15.22 10.65 7.57
N PRO A 7 15.39 9.36 7.24
CA PRO A 7 14.38 8.59 6.53
C PRO A 7 13.15 8.37 7.39
N VAL A 8 12.00 8.26 6.72
CA VAL A 8 10.75 7.84 7.35
C VAL A 8 10.30 6.51 6.77
N HIS A 9 9.76 5.66 7.63
CA HIS A 9 9.04 4.46 7.26
C HIS A 9 7.58 4.79 7.06
N ILE A 10 7.03 4.44 5.89
CA ILE A 10 5.65 4.75 5.54
C ILE A 10 4.94 3.43 5.27
N LEU A 11 3.82 3.25 5.98
CA LEU A 11 2.91 2.13 5.82
C LEU A 11 1.59 2.70 5.29
N GLN A 12 1.29 2.46 4.02
CA GLN A 12 0.08 2.97 3.39
C GLN A 12 -0.86 1.82 3.04
N TRP A 13 -1.97 1.71 3.76
CA TRP A 13 -3.08 0.88 3.32
C TRP A 13 -3.76 1.49 2.09
N ARG A 14 -4.05 0.65 1.08
CA ARG A 14 -4.72 1.05 -0.15
C ARG A 14 -5.97 0.22 -0.39
N ALA A 15 -7.13 0.88 -0.43
CA ALA A 15 -8.40 0.24 -0.74
C ALA A 15 -8.38 -0.54 -2.06
N THR A 16 -7.70 -0.01 -3.09
CA THR A 16 -7.57 -0.69 -4.39
C THR A 16 -6.76 -1.98 -4.28
N TRP A 17 -5.67 -1.99 -3.51
CA TRP A 17 -4.85 -3.19 -3.33
C TRP A 17 -5.58 -4.25 -2.49
N GLN A 18 -6.36 -3.84 -1.50
CA GLN A 18 -7.21 -4.79 -0.79
C GLN A 18 -8.27 -5.38 -1.72
N ARG A 19 -8.87 -4.57 -2.59
CA ARG A 19 -9.83 -5.05 -3.59
C ARG A 19 -9.20 -6.06 -4.55
N ASP A 20 -7.97 -5.82 -4.98
CA ASP A 20 -7.20 -6.78 -5.79
C ASP A 20 -7.08 -8.12 -5.06
N ILE A 21 -6.77 -8.11 -3.76
CA ILE A 21 -6.68 -9.33 -2.93
C ILE A 21 -8.06 -10.02 -2.82
N ASP A 22 -9.08 -9.27 -2.42
CA ASP A 22 -10.43 -9.79 -2.16
C ASP A 22 -11.07 -10.40 -3.42
N SER A 23 -10.66 -9.95 -4.60
CA SER A 23 -11.13 -10.45 -5.90
C SER A 23 -10.19 -11.44 -6.60
N GLY A 24 -9.05 -11.77 -6.00
CA GLY A 24 -8.04 -12.63 -6.62
C GLY A 24 -7.37 -12.02 -7.85
N GLY A 25 -7.27 -10.69 -7.92
CA GLY A 25 -6.64 -9.93 -9.00
C GLY A 25 -7.55 -9.63 -10.20
N ASN A 26 -8.84 -9.92 -10.06
CA ASN A 26 -9.85 -9.75 -11.11
C ASN A 26 -10.67 -8.47 -10.93
N THR A 27 -10.03 -7.37 -10.52
CA THR A 27 -10.69 -6.06 -10.37
C THR A 27 -11.07 -5.48 -11.73
N GLY A 28 -12.27 -5.82 -12.20
CA GLY A 28 -12.80 -5.39 -13.49
C GLY A 28 -14.13 -4.63 -13.40
N VAL A 29 -14.55 -4.08 -14.55
CA VAL A 29 -15.84 -3.37 -14.71
C VAL A 29 -17.01 -4.34 -14.51
N ASP A 30 -16.80 -5.61 -14.83
CA ASP A 30 -17.74 -6.73 -14.66
C ASP A 30 -18.18 -6.94 -13.20
N GLN A 31 -17.33 -6.63 -12.22
CA GLN A 31 -17.72 -6.69 -10.80
C GLN A 31 -18.79 -5.65 -10.41
N ILE A 32 -18.82 -4.51 -11.09
CA ILE A 32 -19.79 -3.43 -10.85
C ILE A 32 -20.96 -3.54 -11.84
N TYR A 33 -20.68 -4.02 -13.05
CA TYR A 33 -21.62 -4.18 -14.14
C TYR A 33 -21.53 -5.60 -14.71
N PRO A 34 -22.21 -6.59 -14.10
CA PRO A 34 -22.07 -8.00 -14.46
C PRO A 34 -22.37 -8.34 -15.92
N GLU A 35 -23.19 -7.52 -16.59
CA GLU A 35 -23.58 -7.70 -17.98
C GLU A 35 -22.69 -6.90 -18.96
N VAL A 36 -21.64 -6.24 -18.48
CA VAL A 36 -20.76 -5.46 -19.35
C VAL A 36 -19.97 -6.38 -20.28
N VAL A 37 -20.03 -6.08 -21.57
CA VAL A 37 -19.09 -6.64 -22.53
C VAL A 37 -17.78 -5.88 -22.36
N HIS A 38 -16.79 -6.52 -21.74
CA HIS A 38 -15.45 -5.97 -21.63
C HIS A 38 -14.63 -6.29 -22.88
N ASP A 39 -13.62 -5.45 -23.14
CA ASP A 39 -12.69 -5.69 -24.23
C ASP A 39 -11.85 -6.94 -23.95
N VAL A 40 -11.41 -7.59 -25.02
CA VAL A 40 -10.62 -8.82 -24.91
C VAL A 40 -9.21 -8.46 -24.45
N MET A 41 -8.81 -8.94 -23.27
CA MET A 41 -7.49 -8.66 -22.72
C MET A 41 -6.46 -9.67 -23.25
N PRO A 42 -5.17 -9.31 -23.31
CA PRO A 42 -4.11 -10.23 -23.73
C PRO A 42 -4.15 -11.58 -22.99
N ASP A 43 -4.49 -11.57 -21.70
CA ASP A 43 -4.60 -12.76 -20.85
C ASP A 43 -5.74 -13.72 -21.29
N ASP A 44 -6.76 -13.22 -21.99
CA ASP A 44 -7.93 -14.00 -22.42
C ASP A 44 -7.67 -14.80 -23.71
N ILE A 45 -6.79 -14.30 -24.57
CA ILE A 45 -6.60 -14.82 -25.94
C ILE A 45 -5.17 -15.26 -26.26
N LEU A 46 -4.19 -14.91 -25.44
CA LEU A 46 -2.80 -15.29 -25.66
C LEU A 46 -2.33 -16.29 -24.60
N PRO A 47 -1.41 -17.20 -24.96
CA PRO A 47 -0.68 -17.97 -23.96
C PRO A 47 0.04 -17.03 -22.97
N ALA A 48 0.11 -17.40 -21.69
CA ALA A 48 0.62 -16.55 -20.62
C ALA A 48 1.93 -15.80 -20.96
N LYS A 49 2.93 -16.50 -21.52
CA LYS A 49 4.21 -15.91 -21.90
C LYS A 49 4.11 -14.84 -23.01
N ALA A 50 3.13 -14.95 -23.90
CA ALA A 50 2.87 -13.95 -24.93
C ALA A 50 2.04 -12.78 -24.37
N ALA A 51 1.08 -13.04 -23.48
CA ALA A 51 0.31 -12.00 -22.79
C ALA A 51 1.21 -11.07 -21.96
N GLN A 52 2.25 -11.61 -21.32
CA GLN A 52 3.24 -10.85 -20.55
C GLN A 52 3.90 -9.70 -21.33
N LEU A 53 4.08 -9.84 -22.65
CA LEU A 53 4.69 -8.81 -23.50
C LEU A 53 3.85 -7.51 -23.56
N TYR A 54 2.55 -7.60 -23.27
CA TYR A 54 1.64 -6.46 -23.21
C TYR A 54 1.58 -5.81 -21.82
N TRP A 55 2.10 -6.50 -20.80
CA TRP A 55 2.10 -6.07 -19.41
C TRP A 55 3.49 -5.64 -18.94
N VAL A 56 4.13 -4.72 -19.69
CA VAL A 56 5.52 -4.28 -19.44
C VAL A 56 5.78 -3.83 -18.01
N GLY A 57 4.81 -3.19 -17.35
CA GLY A 57 4.94 -2.79 -15.94
C GLY A 57 4.96 -3.99 -14.98
N ARG A 58 4.17 -5.04 -15.26
CA ARG A 58 4.18 -6.27 -14.47
C ARG A 58 5.53 -6.98 -14.63
N GLU A 59 5.99 -7.13 -15.87
CA GLU A 59 7.27 -7.78 -16.21
C GLU A 59 8.49 -7.00 -15.69
N ALA A 60 8.43 -5.67 -15.68
CA ALA A 60 9.45 -4.83 -15.06
C ALA A 60 9.47 -4.91 -13.53
N GLY A 61 8.55 -5.68 -12.92
CA GLY A 61 8.42 -5.80 -11.47
C GLY A 61 7.94 -4.53 -10.79
N ASN A 62 7.26 -3.61 -11.51
CA ASN A 62 6.71 -2.40 -10.90
C ASN A 62 5.67 -2.78 -9.85
N PRO A 63 5.88 -2.48 -8.55
CA PRO A 63 4.95 -2.86 -7.49
C PRO A 63 3.54 -2.28 -7.67
N LEU A 64 3.43 -1.14 -8.35
CA LEU A 64 2.14 -0.50 -8.65
C LEU A 64 1.37 -1.18 -9.79
N SER A 65 2.07 -1.88 -10.69
CA SER A 65 1.47 -2.57 -11.84
C SER A 65 0.99 -3.99 -11.54
N GLN A 66 1.42 -4.57 -10.42
CA GLN A 66 1.00 -5.92 -10.03
C GLN A 66 -0.50 -5.95 -9.70
N ASN A 67 -1.22 -6.94 -10.22
CA ASN A 67 -2.63 -7.19 -9.90
C ASN A 67 -2.80 -8.35 -8.91
N VAL A 68 -1.81 -9.24 -8.79
CA VAL A 68 -1.75 -10.24 -7.73
C VAL A 68 -0.96 -9.66 -6.57
N ARG A 69 -1.59 -9.56 -5.40
CA ARG A 69 -1.02 -8.95 -4.19
C ARG A 69 -1.20 -9.88 -3.00
N THR A 70 -0.29 -9.80 -2.04
CA THR A 70 -0.34 -10.56 -0.79
C THR A 70 -0.64 -9.68 0.43
N SER A 71 -0.49 -8.37 0.29
CA SER A 71 -0.78 -7.38 1.34
C SER A 71 -1.39 -6.12 0.72
N PRO A 72 -2.40 -5.50 1.37
CA PRO A 72 -2.94 -4.21 0.95
C PRO A 72 -2.10 -3.03 1.42
N ILE A 73 -0.93 -3.28 2.03
CA ILE A 73 -0.01 -2.26 2.55
C ILE A 73 1.10 -2.01 1.53
N GLU A 74 1.17 -0.78 1.04
CA GLU A 74 2.35 -0.23 0.38
C GLU A 74 3.35 0.18 1.47
N GLU A 75 4.44 -0.59 1.57
CA GLU A 75 5.51 -0.37 2.54
C GLU A 75 6.73 0.26 1.84
N VAL A 76 6.99 1.51 2.18
CA VAL A 76 7.99 2.35 1.50
C VAL A 76 8.83 3.13 2.52
N VAL A 77 10.00 3.57 2.09
CA VAL A 77 10.88 4.49 2.83
C VAL A 77 11.07 5.77 2.03
N ALA A 78 11.32 6.89 2.72
CA ALA A 78 11.55 8.18 2.08
C ALA A 78 12.46 9.10 2.89
N GLU A 79 13.35 9.82 2.20
CA GLU A 79 14.19 10.92 2.69
C GLU A 79 13.80 12.23 2.00
N GLY A 80 12.51 12.55 2.04
CA GLY A 80 11.92 13.66 1.30
C GLY A 80 10.81 13.18 0.36
N PHE A 81 9.97 14.10 -0.11
CA PHE A 81 8.76 13.74 -0.84
C PHE A 81 9.01 13.15 -2.23
N GLY A 82 10.18 13.37 -2.82
CA GLY A 82 10.56 12.87 -4.15
C GLY A 82 11.33 11.54 -4.14
N SER A 83 11.61 10.96 -2.97
CA SER A 83 12.48 9.78 -2.86
C SER A 83 11.75 8.52 -2.36
N VAL A 84 10.41 8.53 -2.37
CA VAL A 84 9.60 7.42 -1.88
C VAL A 84 9.95 6.16 -2.66
N THR A 85 10.40 5.12 -1.96
CA THR A 85 10.92 3.90 -2.56
C THR A 85 10.37 2.67 -1.84
N HIS A 86 9.94 1.67 -2.58
CA HIS A 86 9.45 0.40 -2.04
C HIS A 86 10.57 -0.37 -1.33
N LEU A 87 10.26 -0.98 -0.19
CA LEU A 87 11.15 -1.96 0.39
C LEU A 87 11.23 -3.21 -0.51
N ALA A 88 12.43 -3.78 -0.63
CA ALA A 88 12.63 -5.01 -1.40
C ALA A 88 11.92 -6.23 -0.79
N THR A 89 11.66 -6.20 0.52
CA THR A 89 10.97 -7.27 1.23
C THR A 89 9.94 -6.65 2.18
N PRO A 90 8.76 -6.26 1.67
CA PRO A 90 7.70 -5.76 2.52
C PRO A 90 7.18 -6.88 3.42
N THR A 91 6.89 -6.55 4.68
CA THR A 91 6.39 -7.47 5.71
C THR A 91 5.13 -6.98 6.40
N ALA A 92 4.76 -5.72 6.16
CA ALA A 92 3.54 -5.16 6.72
C ALA A 92 2.30 -5.82 6.13
N VAL A 93 1.33 -6.08 7.01
CA VAL A 93 0.01 -6.61 6.68
C VAL A 93 -1.05 -5.66 7.19
N GLY A 94 -2.26 -5.78 6.67
CA GLY A 94 -3.37 -5.01 7.19
C GLY A 94 -4.67 -5.37 6.52
N HIS A 95 -5.73 -4.76 7.03
CA HIS A 95 -7.07 -4.92 6.50
C HIS A 95 -7.90 -3.69 6.85
N GLY A 96 -8.76 -3.29 5.93
CA GLY A 96 -9.71 -2.20 6.08
C GLY A 96 -11.13 -2.70 5.90
N ASN A 97 -12.03 -2.34 6.82
CA ASN A 97 -13.45 -2.55 6.67
C ASN A 97 -14.15 -1.19 6.50
N ASN A 98 -15.08 -1.09 5.54
CA ASN A 98 -15.96 0.06 5.40
C ASN A 98 -17.36 -0.30 5.89
N GLU A 99 -17.83 0.43 6.89
CA GLU A 99 -19.17 0.27 7.45
C GLU A 99 -19.77 1.65 7.70
N ASP A 100 -21.00 1.87 7.24
CA ASP A 100 -21.72 3.16 7.34
C ASP A 100 -20.90 4.37 6.87
N GLY A 101 -20.17 4.20 5.76
CA GLY A 101 -19.35 5.27 5.16
C GLY A 101 -18.08 5.58 5.94
N ARG A 102 -17.69 4.77 6.93
CA ARG A 102 -16.46 4.93 7.71
C ARG A 102 -15.52 3.76 7.51
N TRP A 103 -14.26 4.08 7.24
CA TRP A 103 -13.18 3.09 7.20
C TRP A 103 -12.62 2.84 8.59
N ARG A 104 -12.48 1.55 8.93
CA ARG A 104 -11.66 1.06 10.04
C ARG A 104 -10.52 0.25 9.45
N VAL A 105 -9.29 0.71 9.65
CA VAL A 105 -8.09 0.08 9.07
C VAL A 105 -7.16 -0.33 10.18
N VAL A 106 -6.71 -1.58 10.13
CA VAL A 106 -5.64 -2.10 10.99
C VAL A 106 -4.42 -2.35 10.11
N ILE A 107 -3.28 -1.81 10.54
CA ILE A 107 -1.98 -2.05 9.94
C ILE A 107 -1.11 -2.69 11.01
N ALA A 108 -0.47 -3.81 10.67
CA ALA A 108 0.48 -4.50 11.53
C ALA A 108 1.82 -4.62 10.81
N VAL A 109 2.89 -4.37 11.54
CA VAL A 109 4.27 -4.51 11.07
C VAL A 109 5.08 -5.24 12.15
N PRO A 110 6.01 -6.14 11.79
CA PRO A 110 6.90 -6.74 12.76
C PRO A 110 7.70 -5.67 13.53
N SER A 111 8.03 -5.95 14.79
CA SER A 111 8.88 -5.06 15.59
C SER A 111 10.25 -4.87 14.95
N ALA A 112 10.80 -5.93 14.36
CA ALA A 112 12.01 -5.87 13.54
C ALA A 112 11.69 -5.24 12.17
N ARG A 113 12.14 -4.01 11.95
CA ARG A 113 11.90 -3.25 10.72
C ARG A 113 13.05 -3.41 9.72
N LYS A 114 13.17 -4.62 9.15
CA LYS A 114 14.24 -4.97 8.22
C LYS A 114 14.28 -4.03 7.01
N GLY A 115 15.45 -3.45 6.72
CA GLY A 115 15.63 -2.53 5.59
C GLY A 115 15.12 -1.10 5.84
N VAL A 116 14.68 -0.79 7.06
CA VAL A 116 14.20 0.53 7.46
C VAL A 116 15.10 1.15 8.52
N GLY A 117 15.38 0.41 9.61
CA GLY A 117 16.18 0.91 10.72
C GLY A 117 15.90 0.18 12.03
N GLU A 118 16.13 0.87 13.15
CA GLU A 118 15.98 0.35 14.51
C GLU A 118 14.60 -0.27 14.78
N PRO A 119 14.51 -1.31 15.62
CA PRO A 119 13.26 -1.99 15.91
C PRO A 119 12.27 -1.12 16.73
N LEU A 120 10.99 -1.37 16.53
CA LEU A 120 9.92 -0.88 17.41
C LEU A 120 9.90 -1.71 18.69
N ALA A 121 10.73 -1.35 19.67
CA ALA A 121 10.88 -2.08 20.92
C ALA A 121 10.05 -1.49 22.07
N PRO A 122 9.57 -2.31 23.03
CA PRO A 122 8.97 -1.82 24.27
C PRO A 122 9.88 -0.81 25.00
N GLY A 123 9.29 0.22 25.59
CA GLY A 123 10.00 1.32 26.26
C GLY A 123 10.58 2.39 25.32
N THR A 124 10.38 2.29 24.01
CA THR A 124 10.91 3.28 23.04
C THR A 124 9.86 4.33 22.67
N THR A 125 10.35 5.48 22.21
CA THR A 125 9.54 6.61 21.77
C THR A 125 9.85 6.96 20.32
N TRP A 126 8.82 7.19 19.52
CA TRP A 126 8.92 7.41 18.08
C TRP A 126 8.09 8.61 17.63
N PRO A 127 8.57 9.42 16.67
CA PRO A 127 7.69 10.33 15.96
C PRO A 127 6.78 9.54 15.01
N ILE A 128 5.47 9.82 15.04
CA ILE A 128 4.48 9.24 14.12
C ILE A 128 3.63 10.35 13.50
N SER A 129 3.20 10.18 12.25
CA SER A 129 2.28 11.08 11.56
C SER A 129 1.33 10.25 10.73
N PHE A 130 0.15 10.79 10.47
CA PHE A 130 -0.89 10.11 9.70
C PHE A 130 -1.26 10.95 8.48
N ALA A 131 -1.67 10.27 7.41
CA ALA A 131 -2.26 10.91 6.27
C ALA A 131 -3.43 10.07 5.75
N VAL A 132 -4.45 10.75 5.25
CA VAL A 132 -5.65 10.12 4.69
C VAL A 132 -5.94 10.72 3.32
N TRP A 133 -6.24 9.85 2.37
CA TRP A 133 -6.64 10.21 1.01
C TRP A 133 -8.12 9.89 0.84
N LEU A 134 -8.94 10.94 0.76
CA LEU A 134 -10.36 10.79 0.44
C LEU A 134 -10.52 10.66 -1.09
N GLY A 135 -10.68 9.43 -1.57
CA GLY A 135 -10.75 9.14 -3.01
C GLY A 135 -11.91 9.82 -3.74
N SER A 136 -13.05 10.06 -3.07
CA SER A 136 -14.19 10.79 -3.63
C SER A 136 -13.88 12.26 -3.95
N GLU A 137 -12.86 12.84 -3.29
CA GLU A 137 -12.33 14.19 -3.56
C GLU A 137 -11.07 14.16 -4.43
N GLU A 138 -10.86 13.03 -5.12
CA GLU A 138 -9.71 12.72 -5.97
C GLU A 138 -8.34 12.87 -5.29
N ASN A 139 -8.29 12.74 -3.96
CA ASN A 139 -7.02 12.79 -3.23
C ASN A 139 -6.13 11.61 -3.65
N ARG A 140 -4.92 11.95 -4.13
CA ARG A 140 -3.90 11.00 -4.62
C ARG A 140 -2.52 11.63 -4.54
N GLY A 141 -1.48 10.81 -4.38
CA GLY A 141 -0.10 11.30 -4.27
C GLY A 141 0.07 12.32 -3.14
N GLY A 142 0.49 13.54 -3.46
CA GLY A 142 0.66 14.63 -2.49
C GLY A 142 -0.65 15.27 -2.00
N ARG A 143 -1.78 15.10 -2.71
CA ARG A 143 -3.10 15.64 -2.30
C ARG A 143 -3.72 14.72 -1.25
N LYS A 144 -3.65 15.13 0.01
CA LYS A 144 -4.10 14.36 1.18
C LYS A 144 -4.31 15.26 2.39
N HIS A 145 -5.07 14.78 3.36
CA HIS A 145 -5.14 15.39 4.69
C HIS A 145 -4.07 14.78 5.57
N ILE A 146 -3.41 15.61 6.37
CA ILE A 146 -2.30 15.18 7.24
C ILE A 146 -2.62 15.49 8.70
N ALA A 147 -2.29 14.57 9.59
CA ALA A 147 -2.12 14.84 11.00
C ALA A 147 -0.61 15.01 11.26
N ASN A 148 -0.23 16.14 11.86
CA ASN A 148 1.16 16.49 12.11
C ASN A 148 1.86 15.48 13.04
N TRP A 149 3.19 15.55 13.12
CA TRP A 149 3.99 14.67 13.97
C TRP A 149 3.50 14.65 15.42
N GLN A 150 3.27 13.45 15.92
CA GLN A 150 2.92 13.11 17.30
C GLN A 150 3.99 12.20 17.88
N THR A 151 3.96 12.03 19.20
CA THR A 151 4.83 11.11 19.92
C THR A 151 4.11 9.79 20.17
N LEU A 152 4.62 8.71 19.60
CA LEU A 152 4.22 7.33 19.89
C LEU A 152 5.14 6.77 20.97
N VAL A 153 4.58 6.43 22.13
CA VAL A 153 5.29 5.70 23.19
C VAL A 153 4.89 4.24 23.11
N LEU A 154 5.87 3.35 22.95
CA LEU A 154 5.68 1.92 23.12
C LEU A 154 5.95 1.61 24.58
N GLU A 155 4.92 1.25 25.34
CA GLU A 155 5.06 0.98 26.78
C GLU A 155 6.07 -0.15 27.03
N ALA A 156 6.76 -0.08 28.16
CA ALA A 156 7.62 -1.17 28.61
C ALA A 156 6.76 -2.40 28.95
N LYS A 157 7.33 -3.60 28.79
CA LYS A 157 6.69 -4.80 29.34
C LYS A 157 6.70 -4.69 30.86
N ALA A 158 5.55 -4.94 31.48
CA ALA A 158 5.42 -5.10 32.93
C ALA A 158 6.24 -6.30 33.43
#